data_AF-G2ZDU9-F1
#
_entry.id   AF-G2ZDU9-F1
#
_cell.length_a   1.000
_cell.length_b   1.000
_cell.length_c   1.000
_cell.angle_alpha   90.00
_cell.angle_beta   90.00
_cell.angle_gamma   90.00
#
_symmetry.space_group_name_H-M   'P 1'
#
loop_
_entity.id
_entity.type
_entity.pdbx_description
1 polymer ?
#
loop_
_entity_poly.entity_id
_entity_poly.type
_entity_poly.pdbx_seq_one_letter_code
_entity_poly.pdbx_strand_id
1 'polypeptide(L)'
;MVEKLERKSLAEQVYEQIKGEITNGTWEIGERIPKEADLMSQFGISRNTLREAIRALAHIGLLETKQGDGTFVRNDSELKAILQKRMQESSVQEILEIRHALDREAVILACTRRTEHDLQEMNKFMQLCLDASTKKDLSMFVTADASLHLAIVKAAHNKLLLDMYANILEDIQFSITSTTEINPSENKHHGHTALIAAITERNKESAAHEVTEYITYFQQVATKNGAKK
;
A
#
# COMPACT_ATOMS: atom_id res chain seq x y z
N MET A 1 -31.55 -1.29 29.06
CA MET A 1 -30.23 -1.45 29.71
C MET A 1 -29.44 -0.18 29.47
N VAL A 2 -28.89 0.42 30.52
CA VAL A 2 -28.02 1.60 30.39
C VAL A 2 -26.59 1.07 30.28
N GLU A 3 -25.92 1.36 29.17
CA GLU A 3 -24.49 1.07 29.03
C GLU A 3 -23.68 1.95 29.99
N LYS A 4 -22.73 1.32 30.69
CA LYS A 4 -21.84 2.01 31.62
C LYS A 4 -20.81 2.79 30.78
N LEU A 5 -20.78 4.10 30.94
CA LEU A 5 -19.77 4.95 30.29
C LEU A 5 -18.39 4.60 30.84
N GLU A 6 -17.50 4.09 29.98
CA GLU A 6 -16.09 3.88 30.34
C GLU A 6 -15.32 5.20 30.19
N ARG A 7 -14.71 5.68 31.28
CA ARG A 7 -13.76 6.80 31.23
C ARG A 7 -12.49 6.28 30.56
N LYS A 8 -12.14 6.85 29.39
CA LYS A 8 -10.84 6.58 28.75
C LYS A 8 -9.70 6.81 29.72
N SER A 9 -8.77 5.86 29.79
CA SER A 9 -7.58 6.02 30.61
C SER A 9 -6.74 7.21 30.12
N LEU A 10 -5.89 7.77 30.98
CA LEU A 10 -5.01 8.87 30.56
C LEU A 10 -4.02 8.38 29.48
N ALA A 11 -3.62 7.11 29.53
CA ALA A 11 -2.77 6.48 28.51
C ALA A 11 -3.49 6.40 27.16
N GLU A 12 -4.77 6.03 27.12
CA GLU A 12 -5.58 6.04 25.89
C GLU A 12 -5.74 7.44 25.30
N GLN A 13 -5.89 8.47 26.13
CA GLN A 13 -5.98 9.85 25.64
C GLN A 13 -4.67 10.29 24.98
N VAL A 14 -3.53 9.95 25.59
CA VAL A 14 -2.19 10.24 25.04
C VAL A 14 -1.95 9.43 23.76
N TYR A 15 -2.38 8.18 23.72
CA TYR A 15 -2.36 7.34 22.53
C TYR A 15 -3.08 8.02 21.36
N GLU A 16 -4.33 8.45 21.56
CA GLU A 16 -5.13 9.09 20.51
C GLU A 16 -4.54 10.44 20.06
N GLN A 17 -3.95 11.22 20.98
CA GLN A 17 -3.30 12.47 20.63
C GLN A 17 -2.06 12.24 19.76
N ILE A 18 -1.15 11.35 20.16
CA ILE A 18 0.03 11.01 19.37
C ILE A 18 -0.37 10.41 18.02
N LYS A 19 -1.35 9.51 18.00
CA LYS A 19 -1.89 8.96 16.75
C LYS A 19 -2.45 10.07 15.85
N GLY A 20 -3.13 11.06 16.44
CA GLY A 20 -3.60 12.25 15.76
C GLY A 20 -2.47 12.97 15.03
N GLU A 21 -1.37 13.28 15.72
CA GLU A 21 -0.19 13.97 15.15
C GLU A 21 0.52 13.16 14.05
N ILE A 22 0.42 11.84 14.08
CA ILE A 22 0.94 10.97 13.02
C ILE A 22 0.00 10.99 11.82
N THR A 23 -1.30 10.74 12.04
CA THR A 23 -2.29 10.57 10.97
C THR A 23 -2.62 11.87 10.23
N ASN A 24 -2.41 13.05 10.85
CA ASN A 24 -2.59 14.35 10.21
C ASN A 24 -1.32 14.86 9.51
N GLY A 25 -0.20 14.14 9.61
CA GLY A 25 1.09 14.51 9.02
C GLY A 25 1.87 15.57 9.79
N THR A 26 1.52 15.91 11.04
CA THR A 26 2.38 16.76 11.88
C THR A 26 3.74 16.06 12.13
N TRP A 27 3.72 14.75 12.32
CA TRP A 27 4.91 13.91 12.42
C TRP A 27 4.97 12.94 11.24
N GLU A 28 5.95 13.15 10.35
CA GLU A 28 6.08 12.38 9.12
C GLU A 28 6.76 11.02 9.36
N ILE A 29 6.53 10.05 8.46
CA ILE A 29 7.22 8.75 8.51
C ILE A 29 8.74 8.96 8.49
N GLY A 30 9.46 8.34 9.43
CA GLY A 30 10.90 8.47 9.62
C GLY A 30 11.30 9.63 10.54
N GLU A 31 10.37 10.53 10.88
CA GLU A 31 10.62 11.62 11.81
C GLU A 31 10.75 11.10 13.25
N ARG A 32 11.65 11.73 14.01
CA ARG A 32 11.81 11.49 15.44
C ARG A 32 10.77 12.31 16.20
N ILE A 33 9.92 11.65 16.99
CA ILE A 33 8.96 12.36 17.86
C ILE A 33 9.68 13.14 18.97
N PRO A 34 9.04 14.15 19.59
CA PRO A 34 9.63 14.90 20.70
C PRO A 34 10.08 13.98 21.84
N LYS A 35 11.08 14.42 22.61
CA LYS A 35 11.64 13.60 23.70
C LYS A 35 10.58 13.33 24.75
N GLU A 36 10.69 12.17 25.44
CA GLU A 36 9.73 11.78 26.48
C GLU A 36 9.52 12.90 27.53
N ALA A 37 10.59 13.60 27.93
CA ALA A 37 10.50 14.70 28.91
C ALA A 37 9.65 15.88 28.40
N ASP A 38 9.76 16.20 27.12
CA ASP A 38 9.01 17.30 26.50
C ASP A 38 7.53 16.91 26.38
N LEU A 39 7.23 15.69 25.91
CA LEU A 39 5.86 15.17 25.82
C LEU A 39 5.20 15.05 27.21
N MET A 40 5.94 14.60 28.23
CA MET A 40 5.46 14.58 29.60
C MET A 40 5.06 15.98 30.08
N SER A 41 5.87 17.00 29.78
CA SER A 41 5.58 18.39 30.14
C SER A 41 4.39 18.95 29.35
N GLN A 42 4.30 18.66 28.06
CA GLN A 42 3.23 19.16 27.19
C GLN A 42 1.87 18.57 27.57
N PHE A 43 1.82 17.26 27.82
CA PHE A 43 0.58 16.57 28.20
C PHE A 43 0.28 16.66 29.71
N GLY A 44 1.24 17.08 30.53
CA GLY A 44 1.07 17.13 32.00
C GLY A 44 0.93 15.75 32.64
N ILE A 45 1.65 14.74 32.13
CA ILE A 45 1.47 13.33 32.51
C ILE A 45 2.71 12.70 33.15
N SER A 46 2.50 11.58 33.85
CA SER A 46 3.59 10.77 34.39
C SER A 46 4.37 10.03 33.28
N ARG A 47 5.62 9.70 33.57
CA ARG A 47 6.46 8.88 32.66
C ARG A 47 5.84 7.52 32.35
N ASN A 48 5.21 6.88 33.34
CA ASN A 48 4.61 5.56 33.14
C ASN A 48 3.45 5.62 32.15
N THR A 49 2.60 6.64 32.27
CA THR A 49 1.48 6.88 31.34
C THR A 49 1.96 7.13 29.91
N LEU A 50 2.98 7.98 29.73
CA LEU A 50 3.55 8.23 28.40
C LEU A 50 4.14 6.95 27.79
N ARG A 51 4.89 6.19 28.59
CA ARG A 51 5.52 4.95 28.12
C ARG A 51 4.52 3.87 27.77
N GLU A 52 3.40 3.79 28.47
CA GLU A 52 2.31 2.89 28.13
C GLU A 52 1.74 3.22 26.74
N ALA A 53 1.43 4.50 26.49
CA ALA A 53 0.94 4.96 25.18
C ALA A 53 1.96 4.71 24.06
N ILE A 54 3.24 5.07 24.26
CA ILE A 54 4.32 4.83 23.28
C ILE A 54 4.48 3.33 23.00
N ARG A 55 4.43 2.47 24.03
CA ARG A 55 4.53 1.01 23.84
C ARG A 55 3.35 0.46 23.06
N ALA A 56 2.13 0.94 23.31
CA ALA A 56 0.96 0.53 22.55
C ALA A 56 1.09 0.93 21.06
N LEU A 57 1.49 2.17 20.78
CA LEU A 57 1.75 2.67 19.42
C LEU A 57 2.88 1.92 18.73
N ALA A 58 3.93 1.55 19.46
CA ALA A 58 5.01 0.74 18.93
C ALA A 58 4.57 -0.71 18.67
N HIS A 59 3.71 -1.27 19.53
CA HIS A 59 3.19 -2.62 19.38
C HIS A 59 2.34 -2.77 18.10
N ILE A 60 1.50 -1.79 17.80
CA ILE A 60 0.72 -1.77 16.57
C ILE A 60 1.51 -1.31 15.34
N GLY A 61 2.73 -0.81 15.54
CA GLY A 61 3.68 -0.49 14.47
C GLY A 61 3.59 0.93 13.90
N LEU A 62 2.88 1.86 14.56
CA LEU A 62 2.91 3.30 14.20
C LEU A 62 4.24 3.95 14.61
N LEU A 63 4.82 3.52 15.73
CA LEU A 63 6.12 4.02 16.22
C LEU A 63 7.17 2.90 16.23
N GLU A 64 8.44 3.29 16.16
CA GLU A 64 9.59 2.44 16.37
C GLU A 64 10.50 3.08 17.42
N THR A 65 10.83 2.34 18.49
CA THR A 65 11.80 2.83 19.49
C THR A 65 13.16 2.20 19.24
N LYS A 66 14.14 3.04 18.90
CA LYS A 66 15.55 2.66 18.71
C LYS A 66 16.33 2.97 19.98
N GLN A 67 16.86 1.93 20.63
CA GLN A 67 17.53 2.07 21.92
C GLN A 67 18.70 3.05 21.85
N GLY A 68 18.69 4.05 22.72
CA GLY A 68 19.73 5.09 22.78
C GLY A 68 19.59 6.21 21.74
N ASP A 69 18.80 5.99 20.69
CA ASP A 69 18.63 6.96 19.60
C ASP A 69 17.34 7.76 19.75
N GLY A 70 16.18 7.12 19.91
CA GLY A 70 14.90 7.82 20.07
C GLY A 70 13.70 6.98 19.65
N THR A 71 12.54 7.63 19.57
CA THR A 71 11.31 7.04 19.03
C THR A 71 10.96 7.75 17.72
N PHE A 72 10.65 6.97 16.70
CA PHE A 72 10.44 7.45 15.33
C PHE A 72 9.07 7.00 14.82
N VAL A 73 8.47 7.79 13.95
CA VAL A 73 7.26 7.39 13.22
C VAL A 73 7.64 6.34 12.18
N ARG A 74 6.94 5.21 12.20
CA ARG A 74 7.17 4.08 11.28
C ARG A 74 6.05 3.94 10.25
N ASN A 75 4.81 4.16 10.67
CA ASN A 75 3.63 4.12 9.80
C ASN A 75 2.70 5.27 10.16
N ASP A 76 1.93 5.72 9.17
CA ASP A 76 0.92 6.78 9.27
C ASP A 76 -0.51 6.23 9.47
N SER A 77 -0.69 4.92 9.35
CA SER A 77 -1.97 4.21 9.44
C SER A 77 -1.81 2.90 10.21
N GLU A 78 -2.73 2.63 11.15
CA GLU A 78 -2.75 1.38 11.91
C GLU A 78 -3.01 0.18 10.99
N LEU A 79 -3.91 0.36 10.01
CA LEU A 79 -4.21 -0.66 9.03
C LEU A 79 -2.98 -0.97 8.17
N LYS A 80 -2.23 0.07 7.75
CA LYS A 80 -0.95 -0.10 7.03
C LYS A 80 0.02 -0.94 7.85
N ALA A 81 0.21 -0.57 9.11
CA ALA A 81 1.16 -1.24 9.98
C ALA A 81 0.82 -2.73 10.20
N ILE A 82 -0.47 -3.05 10.39
CA ILE A 82 -0.95 -4.42 10.55
C ILE A 82 -0.76 -5.22 9.26
N LEU A 83 -1.15 -4.67 8.11
CA LEU A 83 -1.04 -5.33 6.82
C LEU A 83 0.43 -5.55 6.44
N GLN A 84 1.28 -4.53 6.60
CA GLN A 84 2.72 -4.62 6.32
C GLN A 84 3.35 -5.75 7.14
N LYS A 85 3.02 -5.87 8.43
CA LYS A 85 3.51 -6.97 9.27
C LYS A 85 3.04 -8.33 8.75
N ARG A 86 1.76 -8.46 8.38
CA ARG A 86 1.22 -9.72 7.85
C ARG A 86 1.86 -10.10 6.50
N MET A 87 2.06 -9.13 5.62
CA MET A 87 2.63 -9.36 4.29
C MET A 87 4.14 -9.64 4.33
N GLN A 88 4.85 -9.21 5.38
CA GLN A 88 6.21 -9.67 5.69
C GLN A 88 6.31 -11.18 5.93
N GLU A 89 5.25 -11.80 6.44
CA GLU A 89 5.17 -13.25 6.68
C GLU A 89 4.60 -14.03 5.49
N SER A 90 4.08 -13.34 4.47
CA SER A 90 3.44 -13.94 3.30
C SER A 90 4.44 -14.21 2.17
N SER A 91 4.18 -15.28 1.42
CA SER A 91 4.86 -15.60 0.18
C SER A 91 4.43 -14.66 -0.96
N VAL A 92 5.29 -14.52 -1.98
CA VAL A 92 4.93 -13.77 -3.21
C VAL A 92 3.66 -14.34 -3.86
N GLN A 93 3.45 -15.64 -3.76
CA GLN A 93 2.26 -16.31 -4.29
C GLN A 93 0.97 -15.82 -3.62
N GLU A 94 0.94 -15.77 -2.28
CA GLU A 94 -0.21 -15.24 -1.53
C GLU A 94 -0.46 -13.75 -1.84
N ILE A 95 0.60 -12.96 -2.04
CA ILE A 95 0.49 -11.55 -2.45
C ILE A 95 -0.16 -11.44 -3.83
N LEU A 96 0.24 -12.27 -4.79
CA LEU A 96 -0.33 -12.29 -6.14
C LEU A 96 -1.81 -12.73 -6.15
N GLU A 97 -2.21 -13.64 -5.25
CA GLU A 97 -3.62 -14.06 -5.09
C GLU A 97 -4.50 -12.91 -4.58
N ILE A 98 -4.03 -12.16 -3.58
CA ILE A 98 -4.73 -10.96 -3.10
C ILE A 98 -4.77 -9.88 -4.17
N ARG A 99 -3.65 -9.65 -4.88
CA ARG A 99 -3.59 -8.71 -5.99
C ARG A 99 -4.58 -9.08 -7.09
N HIS A 100 -4.72 -10.36 -7.43
CA HIS A 100 -5.72 -10.83 -8.40
C HIS A 100 -7.14 -10.42 -8.00
N ALA A 101 -7.52 -10.70 -6.76
CA ALA A 101 -8.86 -10.39 -6.26
C ALA A 101 -9.15 -8.88 -6.32
N LEU A 102 -8.19 -8.07 -5.87
CA LEU A 102 -8.34 -6.61 -5.82
C LEU A 102 -8.27 -5.97 -7.21
N ASP A 103 -7.28 -6.31 -8.03
CA ASP A 103 -7.12 -5.77 -9.38
C ASP A 103 -8.32 -6.12 -10.25
N ARG A 104 -8.82 -7.36 -10.15
CA ARG A 104 -9.96 -7.82 -10.97
C ARG A 104 -11.23 -7.06 -10.64
N GLU A 105 -11.52 -6.85 -9.36
CA GLU A 105 -12.68 -6.05 -8.96
C GLU A 105 -12.49 -4.57 -9.35
N ALA A 106 -11.28 -4.03 -9.16
CA ALA A 106 -10.94 -2.67 -9.53
C ALA A 106 -11.20 -2.40 -11.02
N VAL A 107 -10.76 -3.27 -11.93
CA VAL A 107 -10.93 -3.04 -13.38
C VAL A 107 -12.39 -3.15 -13.82
N ILE A 108 -13.18 -4.04 -13.23
CA ILE A 108 -14.62 -4.17 -13.50
C ILE A 108 -15.36 -2.89 -13.11
N LEU A 109 -15.04 -2.37 -11.91
CA LEU A 109 -15.60 -1.11 -11.42
C LEU A 109 -15.10 0.08 -12.25
N ALA A 110 -13.81 0.11 -12.61
CA ALA A 110 -13.22 1.17 -13.43
C ALA A 110 -13.85 1.25 -14.82
N CYS A 111 -14.07 0.12 -15.50
CA CYS A 111 -14.80 0.07 -16.77
C CYS A 111 -16.18 0.76 -16.67
N THR A 112 -16.83 0.69 -15.50
CA THR A 112 -18.13 1.31 -15.28
C THR A 112 -18.01 2.79 -14.90
N ARG A 113 -17.04 3.15 -14.05
CA ARG A 113 -17.03 4.43 -13.32
C ARG A 113 -15.99 5.44 -13.79
N ARG A 114 -14.97 5.01 -14.54
CA ARG A 114 -13.86 5.87 -14.99
C ARG A 114 -14.35 7.12 -15.73
N THR A 115 -13.66 8.21 -15.46
CA THR A 115 -13.77 9.50 -16.15
C THR A 115 -12.71 9.61 -17.25
N GLU A 116 -12.71 10.72 -18.00
CA GLU A 116 -11.66 10.99 -18.99
C GLU A 116 -10.32 11.32 -18.33
N HIS A 117 -10.35 12.02 -17.19
CA HIS A 117 -9.15 12.29 -16.40
C HIS A 117 -8.50 11.00 -15.91
N ASP A 118 -9.31 10.02 -15.48
CA ASP A 118 -8.79 8.72 -15.06
C ASP A 118 -8.06 8.01 -16.20
N LEU A 119 -8.58 8.09 -17.44
CA LEU A 119 -7.92 7.53 -18.62
C LEU A 119 -6.60 8.25 -18.94
N GLN A 120 -6.55 9.57 -18.79
CA GLN A 120 -5.31 10.34 -19.00
C GLN A 120 -4.22 9.91 -18.03
N GLU A 121 -4.56 9.75 -16.75
CA GLU A 121 -3.63 9.27 -15.73
C GLU A 121 -3.18 7.82 -16.00
N MET A 122 -4.10 6.92 -16.37
CA MET A 122 -3.75 5.54 -16.76
C MET A 122 -2.80 5.53 -17.98
N ASN A 123 -3.09 6.30 -19.02
CA ASN A 123 -2.26 6.38 -20.22
C ASN A 123 -0.85 6.93 -19.93
N LYS A 124 -0.76 7.93 -19.03
CA LYS A 124 0.53 8.47 -18.58
C LYS A 124 1.40 7.39 -17.92
N PHE A 125 0.87 6.64 -16.96
CA PHE A 125 1.65 5.58 -16.30
C PHE A 125 1.94 4.40 -17.21
N MET A 126 1.01 4.04 -18.11
CA MET A 126 1.26 3.09 -19.19
C MET A 126 2.47 3.50 -20.04
N GLN A 127 2.55 4.75 -20.48
CA GLN A 127 3.68 5.24 -21.26
C GLN A 127 4.99 5.20 -20.47
N LEU A 128 4.97 5.55 -19.19
CA LEU A 128 6.14 5.45 -18.31
C LEU A 128 6.63 4.00 -18.17
N CYS A 129 5.73 3.01 -18.08
CA CYS A 129 6.10 1.60 -18.10
C CYS A 129 6.80 1.23 -19.41
N LEU A 130 6.24 1.62 -20.56
CA LEU A 130 6.81 1.33 -21.88
C LEU A 130 8.20 1.95 -22.07
N ASP A 131 8.36 3.20 -21.63
CA ASP A 131 9.64 3.92 -21.68
C ASP A 131 10.69 3.25 -20.80
N ALA A 132 10.31 2.84 -19.58
CA ALA A 132 11.20 2.14 -18.64
C ALA A 132 11.62 0.77 -19.19
N SER A 133 10.69 0.00 -19.77
CA SER A 133 11.00 -1.27 -20.44
C SER A 133 11.96 -1.08 -21.61
N THR A 134 11.78 -0.04 -22.43
CA THR A 134 12.67 0.28 -23.56
C THR A 134 14.08 0.62 -23.08
N LYS A 135 14.20 1.36 -21.98
CA LYS A 135 15.48 1.75 -21.36
C LYS A 135 16.10 0.65 -20.50
N LYS A 136 15.39 -0.47 -20.30
CA LYS A 136 15.78 -1.55 -19.39
C LYS A 136 15.98 -1.11 -17.93
N ASP A 137 15.15 -0.19 -17.46
CA ASP A 137 15.23 0.37 -16.10
C ASP A 137 14.21 -0.28 -15.16
N LEU A 138 14.67 -1.18 -14.27
CA LEU A 138 13.79 -1.92 -13.36
C LEU A 138 13.12 -1.05 -12.33
N SER A 139 13.89 -0.14 -11.76
CA SER A 139 13.41 0.71 -10.68
C SER A 139 12.31 1.63 -11.19
N MET A 140 12.52 2.23 -12.37
CA MET A 140 11.48 3.03 -13.01
C MET A 140 10.28 2.19 -13.42
N PHE A 141 10.48 0.98 -13.97
CA PHE A 141 9.37 0.12 -14.37
C PHE A 141 8.49 -0.26 -13.17
N VAL A 142 9.08 -0.78 -12.09
CA VAL A 142 8.34 -1.17 -10.87
C VAL A 142 7.53 0.00 -10.32
N THR A 143 8.12 1.19 -10.29
CA THR A 143 7.45 2.40 -9.79
C THR A 143 6.29 2.81 -10.70
N ALA A 144 6.50 2.80 -12.02
CA ALA A 144 5.48 3.15 -13.00
C ALA A 144 4.33 2.14 -13.00
N ASP A 145 4.64 0.84 -12.92
CA ASP A 145 3.66 -0.25 -12.92
C ASP A 145 2.77 -0.18 -11.67
N ALA A 146 3.36 -0.08 -10.48
CA ALA A 146 2.59 0.10 -9.25
C ALA A 146 1.71 1.37 -9.28
N SER A 147 2.20 2.45 -9.90
CA SER A 147 1.43 3.68 -10.08
C SER A 147 0.27 3.51 -11.07
N LEU A 148 0.47 2.73 -12.14
CA LEU A 148 -0.58 2.37 -13.10
C LEU A 148 -1.70 1.57 -12.43
N HIS A 149 -1.34 0.56 -11.65
CA HIS A 149 -2.29 -0.22 -10.86
C HIS A 149 -3.09 0.65 -9.89
N LEU A 150 -2.42 1.53 -9.14
CA LEU A 150 -3.09 2.48 -8.25
C LEU A 150 -4.03 3.43 -9.01
N ALA A 151 -3.66 3.88 -10.21
CA ALA A 151 -4.51 4.73 -11.05
C ALA A 151 -5.78 3.99 -11.52
N ILE A 152 -5.68 2.72 -11.89
CA ILE A 152 -6.82 1.87 -12.22
C ILE A 152 -7.76 1.72 -11.00
N VAL A 153 -7.19 1.47 -9.82
CA VAL A 153 -7.98 1.35 -8.57
C VAL A 153 -8.67 2.67 -8.21
N LYS A 154 -8.02 3.81 -8.39
CA LYS A 154 -8.65 5.13 -8.24
C LYS A 154 -9.84 5.30 -9.18
N ALA A 155 -9.72 4.85 -10.44
CA ALA A 155 -10.77 4.90 -11.43
C ALA A 155 -11.98 4.01 -11.12
N ALA A 156 -11.85 3.06 -10.19
CA ALA A 156 -12.98 2.30 -9.64
C ALA A 156 -13.92 3.15 -8.76
N HIS A 157 -13.51 4.37 -8.38
CA HIS A 157 -14.26 5.30 -7.54
C HIS A 157 -14.87 4.62 -6.30
N ASN A 158 -14.10 3.71 -5.69
CA ASN A 158 -14.45 3.01 -4.46
C ASN A 158 -13.38 3.35 -3.42
N LYS A 159 -13.73 4.26 -2.49
CA LYS A 159 -12.79 4.78 -1.48
C LYS A 159 -12.20 3.66 -0.61
N LEU A 160 -13.02 2.72 -0.14
CA LEU A 160 -12.54 1.63 0.70
C LEU A 160 -11.58 0.70 -0.07
N LEU A 161 -11.88 0.41 -1.34
CA LEU A 161 -10.98 -0.38 -2.19
C LEU A 161 -9.65 0.34 -2.39
N LEU A 162 -9.68 1.65 -2.67
CA LEU A 162 -8.48 2.47 -2.80
C LEU A 162 -7.67 2.49 -1.51
N ASP A 163 -8.32 2.66 -0.36
CA ASP A 163 -7.66 2.65 0.95
C ASP A 163 -6.98 1.30 1.17
N MET A 164 -7.68 0.18 0.98
CA MET A 164 -7.09 -1.16 1.11
C MET A 164 -5.88 -1.35 0.19
N TYR A 165 -5.99 -0.92 -1.06
CA TYR A 165 -4.92 -1.04 -2.06
C TYR A 165 -3.70 -0.19 -1.70
N ALA A 166 -3.91 1.06 -1.27
CA ALA A 166 -2.85 1.98 -0.89
C ALA A 166 -2.05 1.46 0.31
N ASN A 167 -2.71 0.80 1.26
CA ASN A 167 -2.05 0.20 2.44
C ASN A 167 -1.18 -1.04 2.10
N ILE A 168 -1.28 -1.61 0.90
CA ILE A 168 -0.47 -2.77 0.45
C ILE A 168 0.42 -2.46 -0.77
N LEU A 169 0.55 -1.18 -1.13
CA LEU A 169 1.24 -0.76 -2.37
C LEU A 169 2.74 -1.16 -2.38
N GLU A 170 3.40 -1.09 -1.22
CA GLU A 170 4.80 -1.53 -1.05
C GLU A 170 4.96 -3.02 -1.35
N ASP A 171 4.02 -3.85 -0.89
CA ASP A 171 4.05 -5.29 -1.15
C ASP A 171 3.69 -5.63 -2.60
N ILE A 172 2.85 -4.82 -3.25
CA ILE A 172 2.61 -4.92 -4.69
C ILE A 172 3.90 -4.60 -5.45
N GLN A 173 4.61 -3.51 -5.11
CA GLN A 173 5.92 -3.20 -5.69
C GLN A 173 6.93 -4.32 -5.48
N PHE A 174 6.94 -4.92 -4.28
CA PHE A 174 7.76 -6.09 -4.00
C PHE A 174 7.40 -7.25 -4.94
N SER A 175 6.11 -7.59 -5.10
CA SER A 175 5.67 -8.65 -6.00
C SER A 175 6.09 -8.42 -7.46
N ILE A 176 5.99 -7.17 -7.95
CA ILE A 176 6.42 -6.80 -9.31
C ILE A 176 7.93 -6.97 -9.44
N THR A 177 8.70 -6.48 -8.46
CA THR A 177 10.16 -6.60 -8.43
C THR A 177 10.60 -8.06 -8.45
N SER A 178 9.92 -8.93 -7.70
CA SER A 178 10.26 -10.36 -7.60
C SER A 178 9.87 -11.20 -8.82
N THR A 179 8.98 -10.69 -9.69
CA THR A 179 8.41 -11.47 -10.81
C THR A 179 8.66 -10.86 -12.18
N THR A 180 9.22 -9.66 -12.25
CA THR A 180 9.52 -8.98 -13.51
C THR A 180 10.98 -9.17 -13.90
N GLU A 181 11.20 -9.75 -15.09
CA GLU A 181 12.46 -9.67 -15.81
C GLU A 181 12.30 -8.63 -16.93
N ILE A 182 13.21 -7.65 -17.02
CA ILE A 182 13.12 -6.62 -18.07
C ILE A 182 13.75 -7.14 -19.34
N ASN A 183 12.98 -8.01 -19.97
CA ASN A 183 13.19 -8.35 -21.36
C ASN A 183 11.88 -8.17 -22.11
N PRO A 184 11.73 -7.10 -22.90
CA PRO A 184 10.52 -6.82 -23.68
C PRO A 184 10.07 -7.98 -24.58
N SER A 185 10.99 -8.85 -25.01
CA SER A 185 10.66 -10.02 -25.82
C SER A 185 10.01 -11.17 -25.03
N GLU A 186 10.12 -11.18 -23.70
CA GLU A 186 9.71 -12.31 -22.86
C GLU A 186 8.47 -12.01 -22.01
N ASN A 187 8.18 -10.73 -21.73
CA ASN A 187 6.97 -10.32 -21.01
C ASN A 187 6.05 -9.48 -21.91
N LYS A 188 4.93 -10.09 -22.32
CA LYS A 188 3.93 -9.47 -23.20
C LYS A 188 3.01 -8.49 -22.47
N HIS A 189 3.05 -8.44 -21.15
CA HIS A 189 2.19 -7.59 -20.32
C HIS A 189 2.81 -6.24 -19.95
N HIS A 190 4.00 -5.91 -20.48
CA HIS A 190 4.63 -4.61 -20.25
C HIS A 190 3.68 -3.45 -20.60
N GLY A 191 3.42 -2.60 -19.61
CA GLY A 191 2.57 -1.42 -19.75
C GLY A 191 1.08 -1.72 -19.85
N HIS A 192 0.62 -2.97 -19.71
CA HIS A 192 -0.81 -3.30 -19.62
C HIS A 192 -1.69 -2.70 -20.74
N THR A 193 -1.15 -2.57 -21.96
CA THR A 193 -1.81 -1.85 -23.07
C THR A 193 -3.18 -2.42 -23.42
N ALA A 194 -3.31 -3.75 -23.48
CA ALA A 194 -4.58 -4.45 -23.72
C ALA A 194 -5.60 -4.21 -22.60
N LEU A 195 -5.16 -4.18 -21.34
CA LEU A 195 -6.02 -3.86 -20.20
C LEU A 195 -6.54 -2.42 -20.28
N ILE A 196 -5.67 -1.45 -20.58
CA ILE A 196 -6.07 -0.05 -20.73
C ILE A 196 -7.03 0.14 -21.89
N ALA A 197 -6.82 -0.57 -23.01
CA ALA A 197 -7.77 -0.60 -24.12
C ALA A 197 -9.14 -1.13 -23.67
N ALA A 198 -9.18 -2.27 -22.96
CA ALA A 198 -10.42 -2.83 -22.44
C ALA A 198 -11.16 -1.88 -21.48
N ILE A 199 -10.45 -1.19 -20.59
CA ILE A 199 -11.02 -0.16 -19.69
C ILE A 199 -11.55 1.05 -20.47
N THR A 200 -10.82 1.46 -21.52
CA THR A 200 -11.22 2.56 -22.40
C THR A 200 -12.54 2.24 -23.11
N GLU A 201 -12.63 1.03 -23.66
CA GLU A 201 -13.82 0.49 -24.33
C GLU A 201 -14.94 0.06 -23.36
N ARG A 202 -14.67 0.11 -22.04
CA ARG A 202 -15.58 -0.31 -20.96
C ARG A 202 -15.98 -1.79 -21.05
N ASN A 203 -15.11 -2.63 -21.63
CA ASN A 203 -15.30 -4.06 -21.76
C ASN A 203 -14.84 -4.77 -20.47
N LYS A 204 -15.77 -5.02 -19.55
CA LYS A 204 -15.50 -5.58 -18.22
C LYS A 204 -14.93 -6.98 -18.30
N GLU A 205 -15.47 -7.80 -19.19
CA GLU A 205 -15.08 -9.18 -19.39
C GLU A 205 -13.63 -9.24 -19.89
N SER A 206 -13.30 -8.44 -20.91
CA SER A 206 -11.93 -8.34 -21.42
C SER A 206 -10.97 -7.79 -20.38
N ALA A 207 -11.34 -6.72 -19.65
CA ALA A 207 -10.48 -6.16 -18.61
C ALA A 207 -10.19 -7.16 -17.48
N ALA A 208 -11.21 -7.89 -17.02
CA ALA A 208 -11.04 -8.93 -15.99
C ALA A 208 -10.23 -10.12 -16.49
N HIS A 209 -10.34 -10.46 -17.78
CA HIS A 209 -9.53 -11.49 -18.42
C HIS A 209 -8.06 -11.08 -18.47
N GLU A 210 -7.74 -9.86 -18.92
CA GLU A 210 -6.37 -9.34 -18.94
C GLU A 210 -5.72 -9.38 -17.56
N VAL A 211 -6.47 -9.03 -16.50
CA VAL A 211 -6.00 -9.17 -15.11
C VAL A 211 -5.63 -10.60 -14.76
N THR A 212 -6.49 -11.54 -15.13
CA THR A 212 -6.28 -12.95 -14.84
C THR A 212 -5.07 -13.49 -15.59
N GLU A 213 -4.88 -13.09 -16.85
CA GLU A 213 -3.76 -13.52 -17.69
C GLU A 213 -2.41 -13.08 -17.10
N TYR A 214 -2.22 -11.77 -16.82
CA TYR A 214 -0.90 -11.31 -16.33
C TYR A 214 -0.59 -11.84 -14.92
N ILE A 215 -1.59 -11.95 -14.03
CA ILE A 215 -1.37 -12.54 -12.70
C ILE A 215 -0.95 -14.00 -12.83
N THR A 216 -1.67 -14.78 -13.67
CA THR A 216 -1.37 -16.21 -13.85
C THR A 216 0.06 -16.39 -14.37
N TYR A 217 0.49 -15.54 -15.30
CA TYR A 217 1.87 -15.50 -15.77
C TYR A 217 2.86 -15.24 -14.61
N PHE A 218 2.65 -14.20 -13.81
CA PHE A 218 3.57 -13.88 -12.70
C PHE A 218 3.56 -14.92 -11.58
N GLN A 219 2.45 -15.61 -11.32
CA GLN A 219 2.40 -16.74 -10.39
C GLN A 219 3.27 -17.91 -10.88
N GLN A 220 3.27 -18.20 -12.19
CA GLN A 220 4.15 -19.22 -12.76
C GLN A 220 5.62 -18.82 -12.64
N VAL A 221 5.95 -17.54 -12.85
CA VAL A 221 7.31 -17.01 -12.65
C VAL A 221 7.74 -17.14 -11.19
N ALA A 222 6.90 -16.71 -10.24
CA ALA A 222 7.17 -16.81 -8.81
C ALA A 222 7.41 -18.27 -8.37
N THR A 223 6.63 -19.21 -8.91
CA THR A 223 6.79 -20.65 -8.64
C THR A 223 8.12 -21.18 -9.18
N LYS A 224 8.51 -20.80 -10.41
CA LYS A 224 9.78 -21.23 -11.02
C LYS A 224 11.01 -20.68 -10.32
N ASN A 225 10.94 -19.44 -9.85
CA ASN A 225 12.06 -18.76 -9.21
C ASN A 225 12.30 -19.23 -7.76
N GLY A 226 11.45 -20.15 -7.24
CA GLY A 226 11.53 -20.61 -5.85
C GLY A 226 11.50 -19.45 -4.85
N ALA A 227 10.85 -18.35 -5.22
CA ALA A 227 10.96 -17.05 -4.57
C ALA A 227 10.38 -17.12 -3.16
N LYS A 228 11.21 -17.55 -2.21
CA LYS A 228 11.05 -17.22 -0.79
C LYS A 228 11.62 -15.82 -0.59
N LYS A 229 10.86 -15.03 0.16
CA LYS A 229 11.17 -13.65 0.55
C LYS A 229 12.52 -13.56 1.25
#